data_AF-A0A3A9FSD1-F1
#
_entry.id   AF-A0A3A9FSD1-F1
#
_cell.length_a   1.000
_cell.length_b   1.000
_cell.length_c   1.000
_cell.angle_alpha   90.00
_cell.angle_beta   90.00
_cell.angle_gamma   90.00
#
_symmetry.space_group_name_H-M   'P 1'
#
loop_
_entity.id
_entity.type
_entity.pdbx_description
1 polymer ?
#
loop_
_entity_poly.entity_id
_entity_poly.type
_entity_poly.pdbx_seq_one_letter_code
_entity_poly.pdbx_strand_id
1 'polypeptide(L)'
;MKQYLQWKKWLFVIIFCLAGSIGLSQNMLVSRAANTITLGKCQSAGTTVLLVPAEISCTENGTYELYRATKNPASGGKYTLLDSFAAYGASWSNEGNGWHRSGQKRAVEVYSFEQSPSFNGSVVFQDRQAKLGKTYYYQLVFRSSYSDEEVSSNMVSGKTAIGTPEIVKCYGASNTSVKVAWTRVDKATGYLVYRKNGKKWTKVATIKKGSTVTWTNKKLKSGKTYEYRVRAYCKTGGKTYYSSYSPTSKASLKKLTVKGSYKKGSVYGPSLSTGKLTEVRRVVQGFKDNYIRKGMSDYEKVWAAFCFIRANCGYARRGWQYNGANTAWGALVYGEAQCSGFARGMKALCDAIGIDCRYVHADSKASNPSHQWNQVKIGGKWYIIDPQSGFFLVGTDTWRNVMRMSWSTKGLPKCSKKDHARGGFTYSIT
;
A
#
# COMPACT_ATOMS: atom_id res chain seq x y z
N MET A 1 5.55 3.04 0.85
CA MET A 1 4.09 2.73 0.88
C MET A 1 3.42 2.64 -0.50
N LYS A 2 3.74 3.50 -1.48
CA LYS A 2 3.15 3.46 -2.84
C LYS A 2 3.52 2.22 -3.68
N GLN A 3 4.70 1.63 -3.47
CA GLN A 3 5.07 0.32 -4.05
C GLN A 3 4.70 -0.83 -3.10
N TYR A 4 4.95 -0.67 -1.80
CA TYR A 4 4.73 -1.73 -0.78
C TYR A 4 3.25 -2.15 -0.55
N LEU A 5 2.29 -1.21 -0.58
CA LEU A 5 0.85 -1.55 -0.45
C LEU A 5 0.26 -2.11 -1.75
N GLN A 6 0.86 -1.80 -2.90
CA GLN A 6 0.51 -2.51 -4.12
C GLN A 6 1.06 -3.94 -4.03
N TRP A 7 2.34 -4.11 -3.67
CA TRP A 7 3.00 -5.42 -3.51
C TRP A 7 2.29 -6.38 -2.53
N LYS A 8 1.81 -5.92 -1.36
CA LYS A 8 1.04 -6.79 -0.44
C LYS A 8 -0.37 -7.12 -0.96
N LYS A 9 -1.00 -6.27 -1.78
CA LYS A 9 -2.22 -6.65 -2.51
C LYS A 9 -1.92 -7.71 -3.57
N TRP A 10 -0.75 -7.66 -4.22
CA TRP A 10 -0.30 -8.66 -5.19
C TRP A 10 0.02 -10.02 -4.54
N LEU A 11 0.70 -10.04 -3.39
CA LEU A 11 0.98 -11.27 -2.64
C LEU A 11 -0.31 -11.94 -2.12
N PHE A 12 -1.29 -11.15 -1.66
CA PHE A 12 -2.60 -11.67 -1.23
C PHE A 12 -3.46 -12.22 -2.39
N VAL A 13 -3.25 -11.73 -3.61
CA VAL A 13 -3.96 -12.21 -4.81
C VAL A 13 -3.34 -13.50 -5.35
N ILE A 14 -2.04 -13.75 -5.12
CA ILE A 14 -1.40 -15.04 -5.41
C ILE A 14 -1.96 -16.12 -4.47
N ILE A 15 -2.13 -15.81 -3.18
CA ILE A 15 -2.63 -16.78 -2.18
C ILE A 15 -4.12 -17.13 -2.35
N PHE A 16 -4.97 -16.21 -2.82
CA PHE A 16 -6.43 -16.46 -2.92
C PHE A 16 -6.93 -17.01 -4.27
N CYS A 17 -6.10 -17.03 -5.32
CA CYS A 17 -6.46 -17.68 -6.58
C CYS A 17 -6.24 -19.21 -6.58
N LEU A 18 -5.64 -19.77 -5.53
CA LEU A 18 -5.17 -21.16 -5.47
C LEU A 18 -5.94 -22.08 -4.49
N ALA A 19 -6.99 -21.59 -3.81
CA ALA A 19 -7.75 -22.37 -2.82
C ALA A 19 -8.89 -23.23 -3.42
N GLY A 20 -8.75 -23.69 -4.67
CA GLY A 20 -9.86 -24.31 -5.39
C GLY A 20 -9.47 -25.45 -6.31
N SER A 21 -8.72 -26.45 -5.80
CA SER A 21 -8.80 -27.86 -6.21
C SER A 21 -7.63 -28.67 -5.64
N ILE A 22 -7.81 -29.29 -4.47
CA ILE A 22 -7.01 -30.46 -4.07
C ILE A 22 -7.97 -31.46 -3.44
N GLY A 23 -8.39 -32.45 -4.24
CA GLY A 23 -8.91 -33.71 -3.73
C GLY A 23 -7.72 -34.63 -3.52
N LEU A 24 -7.50 -35.08 -2.29
CA LEU A 24 -6.49 -36.07 -1.95
C LEU A 24 -7.02 -37.47 -2.27
N SER A 25 -6.26 -38.24 -3.04
CA SER A 25 -6.18 -39.69 -2.88
C SER A 25 -4.74 -40.12 -3.11
N GLN A 26 -4.12 -40.70 -2.08
CA GLN A 26 -2.81 -41.33 -2.16
C GLN A 26 -2.93 -42.63 -2.94
N ASN A 27 -2.07 -42.80 -3.95
CA ASN A 27 -1.49 -44.10 -4.31
C ASN A 27 -0.14 -43.85 -4.99
N MET A 28 0.88 -44.50 -4.44
CA MET A 28 2.27 -44.35 -4.80
C MET A 28 2.58 -45.23 -6.02
N LEU A 29 2.62 -44.61 -7.20
CA LEU A 29 3.34 -45.05 -8.38
C LEU A 29 4.24 -43.89 -8.76
N VAL A 30 5.55 -44.10 -8.87
CA VAL A 30 6.47 -43.08 -9.41
C VAL A 30 6.26 -43.01 -10.92
N SER A 31 5.13 -42.45 -11.35
CA SER A 31 5.05 -41.82 -12.67
C SER A 31 5.92 -40.57 -12.60
N ARG A 32 6.83 -40.37 -13.55
CA ARG A 32 7.42 -39.04 -13.76
C ARG A 32 6.26 -38.03 -13.78
N ALA A 33 6.24 -37.08 -12.84
CA ALA A 33 5.24 -36.03 -12.87
C ALA A 33 5.32 -35.37 -14.24
N ALA A 34 4.21 -35.34 -14.98
CA ALA A 34 4.20 -34.77 -16.33
C ALA A 34 4.65 -33.31 -16.25
N ASN A 35 5.49 -32.90 -17.20
CA ASN A 35 5.87 -31.50 -17.31
C ASN A 35 4.61 -30.66 -17.55
N THR A 36 4.36 -29.64 -16.74
CA THR A 36 3.14 -28.82 -16.85
C THR A 36 3.44 -27.33 -16.70
N ILE A 37 2.67 -26.53 -17.44
CA ILE A 37 2.68 -25.08 -17.34
C ILE A 37 1.24 -24.59 -17.31
N THR A 38 0.88 -23.83 -16.28
CA THR A 38 -0.44 -23.20 -16.17
C THR A 38 -0.28 -21.70 -15.93
N LEU A 39 -0.82 -20.88 -16.83
CA LEU A 39 -0.91 -19.45 -16.63
C LEU A 39 -2.13 -19.08 -15.79
N GLY A 40 -1.89 -18.27 -14.77
CA GLY A 40 -2.92 -17.66 -13.94
C GLY A 40 -3.56 -16.42 -14.59
N LYS A 41 -4.62 -15.91 -13.97
CA LYS A 41 -5.34 -14.74 -14.45
C LYS A 41 -4.42 -13.52 -14.59
N CYS A 42 -4.30 -12.97 -15.81
CA CYS A 42 -3.51 -11.76 -16.05
C CYS A 42 -4.08 -10.54 -15.31
N GLN A 43 -3.20 -9.64 -14.89
CA GLN A 43 -3.56 -8.47 -14.11
C GLN A 43 -2.80 -7.23 -14.57
N SER A 44 -3.49 -6.08 -14.58
CA SER A 44 -2.88 -4.82 -14.95
C SER A 44 -2.17 -4.19 -13.75
N ALA A 45 -0.85 -4.00 -13.84
CA ALA A 45 -0.06 -3.25 -12.88
C ALA A 45 0.13 -1.80 -13.35
N GLY A 46 -0.96 -1.03 -13.27
CA GLY A 46 -0.97 0.33 -13.81
C GLY A 46 -1.07 0.36 -15.33
N THR A 47 -0.64 1.46 -15.94
CA THR A 47 -1.05 1.83 -17.32
C THR A 47 -0.34 1.07 -18.45
N THR A 48 0.82 0.46 -18.18
CA THR A 48 1.68 -0.11 -19.24
C THR A 48 2.26 -1.47 -18.88
N VAL A 49 1.79 -2.09 -17.81
CA VAL A 49 2.32 -3.37 -17.33
C VAL A 49 1.21 -4.38 -17.18
N LEU A 50 1.42 -5.57 -17.74
CA LEU A 50 0.60 -6.75 -17.51
C LEU A 50 1.43 -7.80 -16.78
N LEU A 51 0.89 -8.28 -15.66
CA LEU A 51 1.42 -9.41 -14.92
C LEU A 51 0.72 -10.67 -15.41
N VAL A 52 1.52 -11.69 -15.73
CA VAL A 52 1.10 -13.00 -16.21
C VAL A 52 1.68 -14.02 -15.22
N PRO A 53 0.94 -14.36 -14.15
CA PRO A 53 1.36 -15.41 -13.21
C PRO A 53 1.42 -16.76 -13.92
N ALA A 54 2.34 -17.63 -13.51
CA ALA A 54 2.48 -18.98 -14.00
C ALA A 54 2.84 -19.95 -12.86
N GLU A 55 2.27 -21.14 -12.91
CA GLU A 55 2.73 -22.31 -12.18
C GLU A 55 3.43 -23.23 -13.17
N ILE A 56 4.68 -23.56 -12.89
CA ILE A 56 5.53 -24.34 -13.78
C ILE A 56 6.05 -25.55 -13.01
N SER A 57 5.82 -26.74 -13.57
CA SER A 57 6.45 -27.99 -13.13
C SER A 57 7.22 -28.56 -14.31
N CYS A 58 8.41 -28.01 -14.58
CA CYS A 58 9.30 -28.44 -15.65
C CYS A 58 10.72 -28.51 -15.08
N THR A 59 11.26 -29.72 -14.94
CA THR A 59 12.57 -29.94 -14.29
C THR A 59 13.72 -30.07 -15.28
N GLU A 60 13.42 -30.24 -16.56
CA GLU A 60 14.43 -30.33 -17.61
C GLU A 60 15.02 -28.96 -17.95
N ASN A 61 16.25 -28.98 -18.48
CA ASN A 61 16.83 -27.79 -19.08
C ASN A 61 16.18 -27.53 -20.45
N GLY A 62 16.13 -26.26 -20.84
CA GLY A 62 15.41 -25.83 -22.02
C GLY A 62 15.21 -24.33 -22.07
N THR A 63 14.27 -23.88 -22.89
CA THR A 63 13.93 -22.46 -23.03
C THR A 63 12.45 -22.24 -22.79
N TYR A 64 12.12 -21.28 -21.93
CA TYR A 64 10.77 -20.74 -21.81
C TYR A 64 10.58 -19.55 -22.75
N GLU A 65 9.54 -19.61 -23.56
CA GLU A 65 9.18 -18.63 -24.56
C GLU A 65 7.80 -18.05 -24.24
N LEU A 66 7.76 -16.78 -23.87
CA LEU A 66 6.48 -16.09 -23.63
C LEU A 66 6.01 -15.48 -24.95
N TYR A 67 4.88 -15.96 -25.43
CA TYR A 67 4.22 -15.43 -26.62
C TYR A 67 3.13 -14.43 -26.25
N ARG A 68 2.92 -13.46 -27.13
CA ARG A 68 1.87 -12.45 -27.02
C ARG A 68 1.13 -12.27 -28.34
N ALA A 69 -0.19 -12.16 -28.29
CA ALA A 69 -1.05 -11.75 -29.41
C ALA A 69 -1.87 -10.51 -29.07
N THR A 70 -2.25 -9.73 -30.08
CA THR A 70 -3.09 -8.52 -29.93
C THR A 70 -4.57 -8.75 -30.29
N LYS A 71 -4.86 -9.89 -30.88
CA LYS A 71 -6.21 -10.43 -31.18
C LYS A 71 -6.29 -11.82 -30.56
N ASN A 72 -7.49 -12.24 -30.15
CA ASN A 72 -7.71 -13.57 -29.58
C ASN A 72 -7.25 -14.65 -30.57
N PRO A 73 -6.26 -15.50 -30.22
CA PRO A 73 -5.82 -16.63 -31.01
C PRO A 73 -6.94 -17.61 -31.38
N ALA A 74 -7.90 -17.84 -30.48
CA ALA A 74 -9.10 -18.64 -30.77
C ALA A 74 -10.02 -18.02 -31.85
N SER A 75 -9.74 -16.79 -32.29
CA SER A 75 -10.46 -16.08 -33.36
C SER A 75 -9.50 -15.63 -34.48
N GLY A 76 -8.42 -16.37 -34.71
CA GLY A 76 -7.43 -16.12 -35.76
C GLY A 76 -6.39 -15.06 -35.41
N GLY A 77 -6.14 -14.80 -34.12
CA GLY A 77 -5.01 -14.00 -33.67
C GLY A 77 -3.69 -14.77 -33.78
N LYS A 78 -2.62 -14.12 -34.24
CA LYS A 78 -1.29 -14.74 -34.33
C LYS A 78 -0.44 -14.39 -33.11
N TYR A 79 0.13 -15.40 -32.47
CA TYR A 79 1.15 -15.23 -31.44
C TYR A 79 2.47 -14.75 -32.04
N THR A 80 3.13 -13.85 -31.32
CA THR A 80 4.50 -13.40 -31.59
C THR A 80 5.34 -13.61 -30.34
N LEU A 81 6.57 -14.11 -30.50
CA LEU A 81 7.50 -14.29 -29.39
C LEU A 81 7.82 -12.93 -28.77
N LEU A 82 7.33 -12.72 -27.54
CA LEU A 82 7.55 -11.49 -26.80
C LEU A 82 8.95 -11.49 -26.18
N ASP A 83 9.30 -12.57 -25.49
CA ASP A 83 10.61 -12.74 -24.85
C ASP A 83 10.91 -14.22 -24.58
N SER A 84 12.17 -14.53 -24.30
CA SER A 84 12.63 -15.88 -24.00
C SER A 84 13.61 -15.93 -22.83
N PHE A 85 13.70 -17.11 -22.21
CA PHE A 85 14.33 -17.34 -20.92
C PHE A 85 14.96 -18.73 -20.86
N ALA A 86 16.28 -18.83 -20.71
CA ALA A 86 16.96 -20.12 -20.54
C ALA A 86 16.67 -20.73 -19.15
N ALA A 87 16.15 -21.95 -19.09
CA ALA A 87 15.75 -22.60 -17.84
C ALA A 87 16.90 -22.68 -16.82
N TYR A 88 18.10 -23.01 -17.31
CA TYR A 88 19.32 -23.11 -16.51
C TYR A 88 20.42 -22.12 -16.96
N GLY A 89 21.40 -21.87 -16.11
CA GLY A 89 22.63 -21.12 -16.43
C GLY A 89 22.51 -19.59 -16.48
N ALA A 90 21.29 -19.04 -16.58
CA ALA A 90 21.08 -17.59 -16.55
C ALA A 90 20.91 -17.06 -15.11
N SER A 91 21.72 -16.08 -14.76
CA SER A 91 21.78 -15.49 -13.41
C SER A 91 20.46 -14.82 -13.00
N TRP A 92 20.04 -15.10 -11.78
CA TRP A 92 18.95 -14.40 -11.10
C TRP A 92 19.53 -13.36 -10.15
N SER A 93 18.86 -12.21 -10.04
CA SER A 93 19.20 -11.16 -9.09
C SER A 93 18.22 -11.18 -7.92
N ASN A 94 18.71 -10.91 -6.71
CA ASN A 94 17.88 -10.78 -5.51
C ASN A 94 18.02 -9.37 -4.96
N GLU A 95 16.92 -8.62 -4.94
CA GLU A 95 16.85 -7.24 -4.43
C GLU A 95 16.04 -7.16 -3.12
N GLY A 96 16.02 -8.24 -2.34
CA GLY A 96 15.36 -8.28 -1.03
C GLY A 96 13.83 -8.43 -1.08
N ASN A 97 13.27 -8.73 -2.25
CA ASN A 97 11.83 -8.93 -2.48
C ASN A 97 11.51 -10.16 -3.37
N GLY A 98 12.46 -11.09 -3.49
CA GLY A 98 12.39 -12.24 -4.38
C GLY A 98 13.46 -12.22 -5.46
N TRP A 99 13.50 -13.31 -6.23
CA TRP A 99 14.42 -13.50 -7.34
C TRP A 99 13.82 -12.93 -8.61
N HIS A 100 14.61 -12.22 -9.40
CA HIS A 100 14.15 -11.72 -10.69
C HIS A 100 15.22 -11.79 -11.78
N ARG A 101 14.78 -11.77 -13.03
CA ARG A 101 15.65 -11.57 -14.20
C ARG A 101 14.88 -11.08 -15.42
N SER A 102 15.57 -10.42 -16.33
CA SER A 102 15.03 -10.00 -17.62
C SER A 102 15.15 -11.11 -18.66
N GLY A 103 14.19 -11.18 -19.58
CA GLY A 103 14.30 -12.03 -20.77
C GLY A 103 15.34 -11.48 -21.75
N GLN A 104 15.69 -12.29 -22.74
CA GLN A 104 16.71 -11.98 -23.75
C GLN A 104 16.44 -10.66 -24.51
N LYS A 105 15.17 -10.37 -24.82
CA LYS A 105 14.75 -9.13 -25.50
C LYS A 105 14.49 -7.98 -24.51
N ARG A 106 14.62 -8.23 -23.20
CA ARG A 106 14.37 -7.29 -22.09
C ARG A 106 12.94 -6.71 -22.08
N ALA A 107 12.03 -7.31 -22.84
CA ALA A 107 10.63 -6.92 -22.94
C ALA A 107 9.85 -7.36 -21.69
N VAL A 108 10.26 -8.49 -21.12
CA VAL A 108 9.61 -9.13 -19.98
C VAL A 108 10.64 -9.31 -18.86
N GLU A 109 10.18 -9.09 -17.63
CA GLU A 109 10.90 -9.47 -16.43
C GLU A 109 10.13 -10.57 -15.73
N VAL A 110 10.83 -11.59 -15.24
CA VAL A 110 10.21 -12.68 -14.48
C VAL A 110 10.63 -12.57 -13.02
N TYR A 111 9.67 -12.77 -12.13
CA TYR A 111 9.87 -12.81 -10.69
C TYR A 111 9.52 -14.20 -10.15
N SER A 112 10.37 -14.72 -9.26
CA SER A 112 10.13 -15.92 -8.47
C SER A 112 10.22 -15.55 -6.99
N PHE A 113 9.29 -16.07 -6.20
CA PHE A 113 9.22 -15.83 -4.76
C PHE A 113 9.60 -17.06 -3.94
N GLU A 114 10.12 -18.08 -4.61
CA GLU A 114 10.59 -19.31 -3.99
C GLU A 114 11.88 -19.09 -3.18
N GLN A 115 12.19 -20.04 -2.31
CA GLN A 115 13.39 -20.01 -1.48
C GLN A 115 14.68 -19.96 -2.34
N SER A 116 14.64 -20.61 -3.51
CA SER A 116 15.75 -20.68 -4.46
C SER A 116 15.31 -20.19 -5.84
N PRO A 117 16.21 -19.56 -6.63
CA PRO A 117 15.87 -19.01 -7.94
C PRO A 117 15.59 -20.13 -8.95
N SER A 118 14.33 -20.29 -9.34
CA SER A 118 13.92 -21.26 -10.35
C SER A 118 12.66 -20.79 -11.09
N PHE A 119 12.45 -21.30 -12.29
CA PHE A 119 11.13 -21.26 -12.94
C PHE A 119 10.17 -22.27 -12.33
N ASN A 120 10.68 -23.38 -11.80
CA ASN A 120 9.85 -24.42 -11.21
C ASN A 120 9.18 -23.89 -9.93
N GLY A 121 7.86 -23.93 -9.89
CA GLY A 121 7.02 -23.29 -8.88
C GLY A 121 6.28 -22.05 -9.40
N SER A 122 5.96 -21.14 -8.47
CA SER A 122 5.19 -19.94 -8.76
C SER A 122 6.08 -18.81 -9.28
N VAL A 123 5.82 -18.36 -10.51
CA VAL A 123 6.50 -17.20 -11.10
C VAL A 123 5.52 -16.18 -11.67
N VAL A 124 5.98 -14.95 -11.89
CA VAL A 124 5.19 -13.89 -12.54
C VAL A 124 6.01 -13.25 -13.65
N PHE A 125 5.50 -13.34 -14.88
CA PHE A 125 6.04 -12.62 -16.03
C PHE A 125 5.42 -11.23 -16.12
N GLN A 126 6.25 -10.20 -16.19
CA GLN A 126 5.88 -8.80 -16.25
C GLN A 126 6.14 -8.25 -17.65
N ASP A 127 5.11 -8.19 -18.50
CA ASP A 127 5.18 -7.50 -19.80
C ASP A 127 5.19 -5.98 -19.56
N ARG A 128 6.34 -5.34 -19.82
CA ARG A 128 6.54 -3.89 -19.62
C ARG A 128 6.26 -3.06 -20.87
N GLN A 129 5.88 -3.71 -21.98
CA GLN A 129 5.64 -3.08 -23.28
C GLN A 129 4.16 -2.96 -23.65
N ALA A 130 3.26 -3.38 -22.75
CA ALA A 130 1.83 -3.29 -22.98
C ALA A 130 1.37 -1.82 -23.09
N LYS A 131 0.46 -1.54 -24.03
CA LYS A 131 -0.11 -0.20 -24.25
C LYS A 131 -1.44 -0.04 -23.55
N LEU A 132 -1.70 1.13 -22.94
CA LEU A 132 -2.91 1.42 -22.18
C LEU A 132 -4.20 1.14 -22.99
N GLY A 133 -5.15 0.44 -22.36
CA GLY A 133 -6.45 0.13 -22.93
C GLY A 133 -6.46 -1.01 -23.94
N LYS A 134 -5.30 -1.64 -24.21
CA LYS A 134 -5.18 -2.78 -25.11
C LYS A 134 -5.31 -4.09 -24.34
N THR A 135 -5.99 -5.05 -24.96
CA THR A 135 -6.03 -6.44 -24.53
C THR A 135 -4.92 -7.20 -25.23
N TYR A 136 -4.18 -8.00 -24.48
CA TYR A 136 -3.16 -8.91 -24.97
C TYR A 136 -3.49 -10.32 -24.50
N TYR A 137 -3.10 -11.30 -25.30
CA TYR A 137 -3.29 -12.72 -25.04
C TYR A 137 -1.92 -13.35 -24.91
N TYR A 138 -1.73 -14.22 -23.92
CA TYR A 138 -0.43 -14.83 -23.61
C TYR A 138 -0.53 -16.34 -23.58
N GLN A 139 0.55 -16.96 -24.01
CA GLN A 139 0.84 -18.38 -23.87
C GLN A 139 2.33 -18.51 -23.55
N LEU A 140 2.65 -19.39 -22.62
CA LEU A 140 4.02 -19.75 -22.28
C LEU A 140 4.31 -21.13 -22.85
N VAL A 141 5.45 -21.26 -23.52
CA VAL A 141 5.89 -22.52 -24.12
C VAL A 141 7.26 -22.85 -23.54
N PHE A 142 7.45 -24.08 -23.09
CA PHE A 142 8.76 -24.62 -22.76
C PHE A 142 9.21 -25.59 -23.86
N ARG A 143 10.46 -25.46 -24.29
CA ARG A 143 11.12 -26.36 -25.25
C ARG A 143 12.30 -27.02 -24.57
N SER A 144 12.31 -28.35 -24.51
CA SER A 144 13.43 -29.10 -23.94
C SER A 144 14.70 -28.89 -24.76
N SER A 145 15.86 -28.86 -24.11
CA SER A 145 17.15 -28.90 -24.79
C SER A 145 17.60 -30.32 -25.15
N TYR A 146 16.87 -31.34 -24.71
CA TYR A 146 17.28 -32.75 -24.81
C TYR A 146 16.36 -33.58 -25.72
N SER A 147 15.19 -33.05 -26.06
CA SER A 147 14.17 -33.74 -26.85
C SER A 147 13.34 -32.74 -27.64
N ASP A 148 12.53 -33.24 -28.57
CA ASP A 148 11.53 -32.44 -29.28
C ASP A 148 10.29 -32.15 -28.42
N GLU A 149 10.35 -32.39 -27.10
CA GLU A 149 9.25 -32.13 -26.18
C GLU A 149 8.96 -30.63 -26.08
N GLU A 150 7.69 -30.29 -26.30
CA GLU A 150 7.13 -28.96 -26.11
C GLU A 150 5.99 -29.01 -25.10
N VAL A 151 6.06 -28.15 -24.08
CA VAL A 151 5.00 -27.99 -23.09
C VAL A 151 4.40 -26.61 -23.23
N SER A 152 3.14 -26.55 -23.66
CA SER A 152 2.40 -25.31 -23.86
C SER A 152 1.40 -25.07 -22.73
N SER A 153 1.31 -23.82 -22.26
CA SER A 153 0.33 -23.42 -21.27
C SER A 153 -1.08 -23.25 -21.85
N ASN A 154 -2.07 -23.13 -20.96
CA ASN A 154 -3.35 -22.51 -21.31
C ASN A 154 -3.15 -21.05 -21.81
N MET A 155 -4.12 -20.57 -22.58
CA MET A 155 -4.18 -19.16 -22.98
C MET A 155 -4.83 -18.32 -21.89
N VAL A 156 -4.22 -17.17 -21.60
CA VAL A 156 -4.80 -16.14 -20.73
C VAL A 156 -4.82 -14.80 -21.44
N SER A 157 -5.66 -13.87 -20.98
CA SER A 157 -5.69 -12.51 -21.53
C SER A 157 -5.71 -11.46 -20.44
N GLY A 158 -5.08 -10.32 -20.73
CA GLY A 158 -4.99 -9.18 -19.84
C GLY A 158 -5.25 -7.89 -20.60
N LYS A 159 -6.05 -7.00 -20.00
CA LYS A 159 -6.27 -5.65 -20.52
C LYS A 159 -5.59 -4.64 -19.61
N THR A 160 -4.72 -3.81 -20.17
CA THR A 160 -4.12 -2.70 -19.42
C THR A 160 -5.18 -1.68 -19.06
N ALA A 161 -5.15 -1.22 -17.81
CA ALA A 161 -6.09 -0.26 -17.26
C ALA A 161 -5.36 0.82 -16.47
N ILE A 162 -6.01 1.98 -16.31
CA ILE A 162 -5.50 3.02 -15.43
C ILE A 162 -5.64 2.55 -13.98
N GLY A 163 -4.60 2.77 -13.17
CA GLY A 163 -4.66 2.52 -11.73
C GLY A 163 -5.80 3.27 -11.03
N THR A 164 -6.39 2.66 -10.01
CA THR A 164 -7.45 3.28 -9.22
C THR A 164 -6.84 4.15 -8.12
N PRO A 165 -7.20 5.45 -8.02
CA PRO A 165 -6.73 6.27 -6.90
C PRO A 165 -7.41 5.82 -5.61
N GLU A 166 -6.73 5.96 -4.48
CA GLU A 166 -7.26 5.71 -3.14
C GLU A 166 -7.35 7.03 -2.38
N ILE A 167 -8.49 7.33 -1.76
CA ILE A 167 -8.63 8.52 -0.91
C ILE A 167 -7.89 8.25 0.41
N VAL A 168 -6.88 9.08 0.70
CA VAL A 168 -6.02 8.95 1.89
C VAL A 168 -6.38 9.92 3.01
N LYS A 169 -7.05 11.04 2.67
CA LYS A 169 -7.65 11.97 3.64
C LYS A 169 -8.98 12.49 3.10
N CYS A 170 -10.03 12.44 3.93
CA CYS A 170 -11.31 13.09 3.68
C CYS A 170 -11.83 13.65 5.00
N TYR A 171 -11.84 14.98 5.13
CA TYR A 171 -12.24 15.64 6.38
C TYR A 171 -12.80 17.04 6.13
N GLY A 172 -13.62 17.54 7.05
CA GLY A 172 -14.12 18.91 7.00
C GLY A 172 -12.99 19.90 7.27
N ALA A 173 -12.54 20.66 6.27
CA ALA A 173 -11.48 21.67 6.43
C ALA A 173 -11.99 22.92 7.16
N SER A 174 -13.29 23.19 7.06
CA SER A 174 -14.02 24.15 7.90
C SER A 174 -15.41 23.60 8.21
N ASN A 175 -16.30 24.40 8.78
CA ASN A 175 -17.72 24.07 8.92
C ASN A 175 -18.50 24.11 7.59
N THR A 176 -17.88 24.59 6.50
CA THR A 176 -18.49 24.80 5.16
C THR A 176 -17.58 24.31 4.03
N SER A 177 -16.55 23.51 4.33
CA SER A 177 -15.65 22.96 3.31
C SER A 177 -15.11 21.58 3.69
N VAL A 178 -14.84 20.74 2.69
CA VAL A 178 -14.24 19.41 2.83
C VAL A 178 -12.98 19.32 1.99
N LYS A 179 -11.87 18.89 2.59
CA LYS A 179 -10.64 18.56 1.86
C LYS A 179 -10.59 17.06 1.58
N VAL A 180 -10.29 16.73 0.32
CA VAL A 180 -10.15 15.36 -0.18
C VAL A 180 -8.76 15.24 -0.78
N ALA A 181 -7.98 14.25 -0.35
CA ALA A 181 -6.67 13.92 -0.90
C ALA A 181 -6.58 12.43 -1.23
N TRP A 182 -5.88 12.09 -2.30
CA TRP A 182 -5.80 10.72 -2.82
C TRP A 182 -4.39 10.34 -3.27
N THR A 183 -4.18 9.06 -3.58
CA THR A 183 -2.91 8.57 -4.13
C THR A 183 -2.72 9.02 -5.58
N ARG A 184 -1.49 9.39 -5.93
CA ARG A 184 -1.12 9.65 -7.34
C ARG A 184 -1.23 8.35 -8.13
N VAL A 185 -1.90 8.41 -9.27
CA VAL A 185 -1.93 7.34 -10.27
C VAL A 185 -0.91 7.65 -11.35
N ASP A 186 -0.09 6.66 -11.70
CA ASP A 186 0.93 6.85 -12.72
C ASP A 186 0.32 7.13 -14.11
N LYS A 187 0.98 8.01 -14.87
CA LYS A 187 0.55 8.52 -16.19
C LYS A 187 -0.89 9.08 -16.27
N ALA A 188 -1.53 9.35 -15.13
CA ALA A 188 -2.82 10.02 -15.11
C ALA A 188 -2.67 11.44 -15.67
N THR A 189 -3.51 11.80 -16.65
CA THR A 189 -3.65 13.20 -17.10
C THR A 189 -4.30 14.03 -16.00
N GLY A 190 -5.23 13.44 -15.24
CA GLY A 190 -5.92 14.14 -14.18
C GLY A 190 -6.88 13.24 -13.40
N TYR A 191 -7.75 13.87 -12.62
CA TYR A 191 -8.72 13.18 -11.77
C TYR A 191 -10.09 13.82 -11.86
N LEU A 192 -11.13 13.00 -11.71
CA LEU A 192 -12.50 13.45 -11.56
C LEU A 192 -12.95 13.17 -10.12
N VAL A 193 -13.42 14.22 -9.44
CA VAL A 193 -13.95 14.11 -8.08
C VAL A 193 -15.47 14.12 -8.13
N TYR A 194 -16.08 13.12 -7.50
CA TYR A 194 -17.52 12.98 -7.41
C TYR A 194 -17.95 13.12 -5.95
N ARG A 195 -19.10 13.78 -5.75
CA ARG A 195 -19.78 13.91 -4.47
C ARG A 195 -21.17 13.30 -4.58
N LYS A 196 -21.60 12.58 -3.55
CA LYS A 196 -22.97 12.04 -3.50
C LYS A 196 -23.99 13.14 -3.19
N ASN A 197 -25.10 13.14 -3.91
CA ASN A 197 -26.26 14.00 -3.70
C ASN A 197 -27.52 13.13 -3.63
N GLY A 198 -28.02 12.88 -2.42
CA GLY A 198 -29.03 11.85 -2.18
C GLY A 198 -28.51 10.47 -2.57
N LYS A 199 -29.17 9.80 -3.53
CA LYS A 199 -28.75 8.50 -4.07
C LYS A 199 -27.82 8.61 -5.30
N LYS A 200 -27.66 9.81 -5.89
CA LYS A 200 -26.92 10.01 -7.15
C LYS A 200 -25.50 10.55 -6.91
N TRP A 201 -24.55 10.16 -7.75
CA TRP A 201 -23.19 10.72 -7.75
C TRP A 201 -23.08 11.85 -8.77
N THR A 202 -22.58 13.01 -8.35
CA THR A 202 -22.38 14.18 -9.22
C THR A 202 -20.90 14.54 -9.29
N LYS A 203 -20.37 14.79 -10.49
CA LYS A 203 -19.01 15.29 -10.67
C LYS A 203 -18.95 16.73 -10.15
N VAL A 204 -18.09 16.99 -9.18
CA VAL A 204 -17.93 18.30 -8.54
C VAL A 204 -16.59 18.97 -8.87
N ALA A 205 -15.62 18.22 -9.41
CA ALA A 205 -14.38 18.79 -9.91
C ALA A 205 -13.73 17.93 -11.00
N THR A 206 -13.00 18.62 -11.89
CA THR A 206 -12.05 18.04 -12.84
C THR A 206 -10.67 18.62 -12.52
N ILE A 207 -9.74 17.78 -12.10
CA ILE A 207 -8.35 18.15 -11.84
C ILE A 207 -7.55 17.82 -13.10
N LYS A 208 -7.00 18.85 -13.77
CA LYS A 208 -6.34 18.70 -15.08
C LYS A 208 -4.85 18.35 -15.02
N LYS A 209 -4.26 18.34 -13.82
CA LYS A 209 -2.84 18.05 -13.59
C LYS A 209 -2.71 16.73 -12.81
N GLY A 210 -2.08 15.73 -13.41
CA GLY A 210 -1.90 14.39 -12.80
C GLY A 210 -1.09 14.37 -11.50
N SER A 211 -0.28 15.40 -11.24
CA SER A 211 0.44 15.56 -9.98
C SER A 211 -0.36 16.24 -8.87
N THR A 212 -1.49 16.88 -9.18
CA THR A 212 -2.38 17.47 -8.19
C THR A 212 -3.29 16.39 -7.60
N VAL A 213 -3.05 16.03 -6.34
CA VAL A 213 -3.70 14.90 -5.66
C VAL A 213 -4.53 15.32 -4.44
N THR A 214 -4.88 16.61 -4.38
CA THR A 214 -5.74 17.17 -3.33
C THR A 214 -6.69 18.18 -3.94
N TRP A 215 -7.88 18.28 -3.37
CA TRP A 215 -8.88 19.27 -3.73
C TRP A 215 -9.75 19.63 -2.51
N THR A 216 -10.24 20.87 -2.46
CA THR A 216 -11.12 21.34 -1.37
C THR A 216 -12.46 21.75 -1.95
N ASN A 217 -13.51 21.04 -1.54
CA ASN A 217 -14.89 21.41 -1.83
C ASN A 217 -15.32 22.55 -0.90
N LYS A 218 -15.60 23.73 -1.44
CA LYS A 218 -16.01 24.93 -0.67
C LYS A 218 -17.53 25.14 -0.77
N LYS A 219 -18.05 26.13 -0.04
CA LYS A 219 -19.46 26.56 -0.07
C LYS A 219 -20.45 25.43 0.24
N LEU A 220 -20.10 24.56 1.18
CA LEU A 220 -20.96 23.48 1.68
C LEU A 220 -21.83 23.97 2.84
N LYS A 221 -22.99 23.31 3.01
CA LYS A 221 -23.88 23.57 4.15
C LYS A 221 -23.29 22.93 5.41
N SER A 222 -23.25 23.70 6.50
CA SER A 222 -22.79 23.19 7.78
C SER A 222 -23.72 22.12 8.36
N GLY A 223 -23.22 21.30 9.29
CA GLY A 223 -24.01 20.24 9.93
C GLY A 223 -24.31 19.02 9.05
N LYS A 224 -23.84 19.00 7.79
CA LYS A 224 -24.07 17.88 6.86
C LYS A 224 -22.88 16.93 6.75
N THR A 225 -23.16 15.69 6.38
CA THR A 225 -22.15 14.71 5.98
C THR A 225 -22.11 14.61 4.47
N TYR A 226 -20.90 14.56 3.92
CA TYR A 226 -20.67 14.47 2.48
C TYR A 226 -19.82 13.24 2.15
N GLU A 227 -20.22 12.52 1.12
CA GLU A 227 -19.50 11.34 0.59
C GLU A 227 -18.82 11.69 -0.74
N TYR A 228 -17.59 11.21 -0.92
CA TYR A 228 -16.75 11.43 -2.08
C TYR A 228 -16.16 10.14 -2.62
N ARG A 229 -15.99 10.10 -3.94
CA ARG A 229 -15.16 9.11 -4.65
C ARG A 229 -14.37 9.81 -5.75
N VAL A 230 -13.20 9.29 -6.07
CA VAL A 230 -12.30 9.85 -7.09
C VAL A 230 -12.00 8.78 -8.12
N ARG A 231 -11.85 9.16 -9.39
CA ARG A 231 -11.27 8.30 -10.43
C ARG A 231 -10.21 9.07 -11.20
N ALA A 232 -9.20 8.36 -11.69
CA ALA A 232 -8.19 8.93 -12.58
C ALA A 232 -8.68 8.88 -14.03
N TYR A 233 -8.18 9.79 -14.87
CA TYR A 233 -8.33 9.71 -16.32
C TYR A 233 -6.98 9.94 -17.01
N CYS A 234 -6.80 9.29 -18.16
CA CYS A 234 -5.63 9.42 -19.01
C CYS A 234 -6.09 9.67 -20.44
N LYS A 235 -5.52 10.70 -21.07
CA LYS A 235 -5.72 11.00 -22.48
C LYS A 235 -4.50 10.52 -23.25
N THR A 236 -4.68 9.59 -24.16
CA THR A 236 -3.62 9.08 -25.05
C THR A 236 -4.20 8.62 -26.37
N GLY A 237 -3.52 8.93 -27.49
CA GLY A 237 -3.98 8.59 -28.84
C GLY A 237 -5.40 9.06 -29.15
N GLY A 238 -5.75 10.30 -28.76
CA GLY A 238 -7.09 10.88 -28.96
C GLY A 238 -8.22 10.29 -28.09
N LYS A 239 -7.95 9.25 -27.30
CA LYS A 239 -8.94 8.57 -26.45
C LYS A 239 -8.77 8.94 -24.98
N THR A 240 -9.88 8.99 -24.25
CA THR A 240 -9.87 9.15 -22.79
C THR A 240 -10.19 7.82 -22.12
N TYR A 241 -9.24 7.32 -21.34
CA TYR A 241 -9.41 6.15 -20.49
C TYR A 241 -9.69 6.61 -19.07
N TYR A 242 -10.43 5.80 -18.33
CA TYR A 242 -10.77 6.10 -16.94
C TYR A 242 -10.52 4.87 -16.07
N SER A 243 -10.00 5.08 -14.86
CA SER A 243 -9.93 4.01 -13.87
C SER A 243 -11.29 3.74 -13.23
N SER A 244 -11.37 2.66 -12.45
CA SER A 244 -12.47 2.46 -11.51
C SER A 244 -12.55 3.61 -10.51
N TYR A 245 -13.69 3.74 -9.85
CA TYR A 245 -13.83 4.68 -8.74
C TYR A 245 -13.08 4.17 -7.51
N SER A 246 -12.48 5.08 -6.76
CA SER A 246 -12.00 4.80 -5.41
C SER A 246 -13.15 4.27 -4.54
N PRO A 247 -12.85 3.53 -3.46
CA PRO A 247 -13.77 3.37 -2.36
C PRO A 247 -14.31 4.73 -1.90
N THR A 248 -15.52 4.72 -1.35
CA THR A 248 -16.16 5.95 -0.86
C THR A 248 -15.52 6.38 0.45
N SER A 249 -15.25 7.68 0.58
CA SER A 249 -14.88 8.32 1.84
C SER A 249 -15.87 9.40 2.21
N LYS A 250 -16.06 9.64 3.51
CA LYS A 250 -17.01 10.62 4.03
C LYS A 250 -16.32 11.67 4.88
N ALA A 251 -16.90 12.87 4.91
CA ALA A 251 -16.52 13.93 5.82
C ALA A 251 -17.78 14.53 6.46
N SER A 252 -17.80 14.57 7.78
CA SER A 252 -18.87 15.20 8.55
C SER A 252 -18.53 16.66 8.87
N LEU A 253 -19.44 17.59 8.54
CA LEU A 253 -19.39 18.99 8.95
C LEU A 253 -20.25 19.27 10.19
N LYS A 254 -20.64 18.21 10.91
CA LYS A 254 -21.27 18.28 12.23
C LYS A 254 -20.25 18.67 13.30
N LYS A 255 -20.74 18.91 14.52
CA LYS A 255 -19.90 19.13 15.71
C LYS A 255 -18.88 17.99 15.86
N LEU A 256 -17.63 18.33 16.14
CA LEU A 256 -16.54 17.36 16.32
C LEU A 256 -16.75 16.57 17.61
N THR A 257 -16.61 15.25 17.55
CA THR A 257 -16.90 14.32 18.66
C THR A 257 -15.68 13.52 19.12
N VAL A 258 -14.57 13.57 18.38
CA VAL A 258 -13.32 12.91 18.80
C VAL A 258 -12.83 13.44 20.14
N LYS A 259 -12.43 12.49 21.00
CA LYS A 259 -11.78 12.72 22.30
C LYS A 259 -10.36 13.27 22.09
N GLY A 260 -9.80 13.91 23.11
CA GLY A 260 -8.44 14.45 23.09
C GLY A 260 -8.33 15.86 23.68
N SER A 261 -7.10 16.25 24.05
CA SER A 261 -6.81 17.54 24.68
C SER A 261 -6.53 18.63 23.65
N TYR A 262 -7.54 19.04 22.88
CA TYR A 262 -7.40 20.09 21.86
C TYR A 262 -7.43 21.50 22.48
N LYS A 263 -6.49 21.77 23.39
CA LYS A 263 -6.29 23.07 24.07
C LYS A 263 -4.83 23.53 23.95
N LYS A 264 -4.59 24.84 24.04
CA LYS A 264 -3.25 25.46 24.02
C LYS A 264 -2.36 24.80 25.08
N GLY A 265 -1.08 24.59 24.77
CA GLY A 265 -0.13 23.92 25.67
C GLY A 265 -0.25 22.40 25.72
N SER A 266 -1.18 21.79 24.98
CA SER A 266 -1.34 20.33 24.96
C SER A 266 -0.16 19.59 24.32
N VAL A 267 -0.10 18.28 24.58
CA VAL A 267 0.87 17.36 23.98
C VAL A 267 0.79 17.32 22.44
N TYR A 268 -0.29 17.76 21.80
CA TYR A 268 -0.37 17.76 20.33
C TYR A 268 0.55 18.81 19.69
N GLY A 269 0.98 19.80 20.46
CA GLY A 269 1.88 20.85 20.01
C GLY A 269 1.74 22.05 20.93
N PRO A 270 2.65 22.24 21.91
CA PRO A 270 2.52 23.28 22.92
C PRO A 270 2.41 24.69 22.33
N SER A 271 3.07 24.93 21.20
CA SER A 271 3.05 26.19 20.45
C SER A 271 1.84 26.39 19.53
N LEU A 272 0.95 25.39 19.40
CA LEU A 272 -0.19 25.50 18.48
C LEU A 272 -1.29 26.41 19.04
N SER A 273 -1.83 27.24 18.16
CA SER A 273 -3.06 28.01 18.42
C SER A 273 -4.29 27.09 18.45
N THR A 274 -5.38 27.57 19.04
CA THR A 274 -6.68 26.88 19.04
C THR A 274 -7.18 26.58 17.63
N GLY A 275 -6.90 27.47 16.66
CA GLY A 275 -7.22 27.25 15.25
C GLY A 275 -6.49 26.05 14.65
N LYS A 276 -5.16 25.98 14.79
CA LYS A 276 -4.37 24.83 14.32
C LYS A 276 -4.75 23.53 15.02
N LEU A 277 -5.03 23.56 16.33
CA LEU A 277 -5.54 22.40 17.06
C LEU A 277 -6.91 21.94 16.54
N THR A 278 -7.77 22.88 16.12
CA THR A 278 -9.06 22.56 15.50
C THR A 278 -8.87 21.88 14.13
N GLU A 279 -7.89 22.32 13.33
CA GLU A 279 -7.54 21.65 12.07
C GLU A 279 -7.05 20.21 12.30
N VAL A 280 -6.19 20.01 13.31
CA VAL A 280 -5.77 18.65 13.73
C VAL A 280 -7.00 17.81 14.10
N ARG A 281 -7.89 18.36 14.94
CA ARG A 281 -9.11 17.67 15.37
C ARG A 281 -10.00 17.26 14.20
N ARG A 282 -10.10 18.10 13.16
CA ARG A 282 -10.86 17.82 11.94
C ARG A 282 -10.26 16.67 11.15
N VAL A 283 -8.94 16.62 10.97
CA VAL A 283 -8.26 15.48 10.32
C VAL A 283 -8.50 14.20 11.10
N VAL A 284 -8.35 14.25 12.42
CA VAL A 284 -8.54 13.10 13.30
C VAL A 284 -9.99 12.60 13.30
N GLN A 285 -10.98 13.49 13.24
CA GLN A 285 -12.39 13.12 13.03
C GLN A 285 -12.57 12.40 11.69
N GLY A 286 -12.02 12.93 10.60
CA GLY A 286 -12.06 12.27 9.29
C GLY A 286 -11.40 10.89 9.30
N PHE A 287 -10.28 10.74 10.02
CA PHE A 287 -9.64 9.43 10.22
C PHE A 287 -10.58 8.45 10.93
N LYS A 288 -11.14 8.84 12.08
CA LYS A 288 -12.07 7.98 12.83
C LYS A 288 -13.28 7.56 11.98
N ASP A 289 -13.88 8.53 11.27
CA ASP A 289 -15.08 8.29 10.46
C ASP A 289 -14.83 7.29 9.30
N ASN A 290 -13.62 7.30 8.72
CA ASN A 290 -13.31 6.52 7.53
C ASN A 290 -12.59 5.20 7.81
N TYR A 291 -11.80 5.10 8.89
CA TYR A 291 -10.92 3.96 9.11
C TYR A 291 -11.27 3.13 10.36
N ILE A 292 -12.15 3.63 11.24
CA ILE A 292 -12.53 2.93 12.46
C ILE A 292 -13.97 2.41 12.35
N ARG A 293 -14.18 1.16 12.77
CA ARG A 293 -15.45 0.43 12.72
C ARG A 293 -15.78 -0.18 14.09
N LYS A 294 -17.06 -0.41 14.34
CA LYS A 294 -17.52 -1.15 15.52
C LYS A 294 -16.94 -2.56 15.45
N GLY A 295 -16.44 -3.08 16.57
CA GLY A 295 -15.86 -4.43 16.66
C GLY A 295 -14.35 -4.50 16.41
N MET A 296 -13.69 -3.43 15.93
CA MET A 296 -12.23 -3.45 15.80
C MET A 296 -11.55 -3.61 17.16
N SER A 297 -10.59 -4.55 17.21
CA SER A 297 -9.66 -4.73 18.32
C SER A 297 -8.74 -3.53 18.51
N ASP A 298 -8.11 -3.43 19.68
CA ASP A 298 -7.12 -2.38 19.94
C ASP A 298 -5.93 -2.46 18.97
N TYR A 299 -5.53 -3.67 18.59
CA TYR A 299 -4.50 -3.88 17.58
C TYR A 299 -4.89 -3.25 16.23
N GLU A 300 -6.07 -3.57 15.71
CA GLU A 300 -6.50 -3.06 14.39
C GLU A 300 -6.66 -1.54 14.40
N LYS A 301 -7.15 -0.96 15.51
CA LYS A 301 -7.23 0.50 15.70
C LYS A 301 -5.85 1.15 15.67
N VAL A 302 -4.89 0.60 16.41
CA VAL A 302 -3.53 1.15 16.49
C VAL A 302 -2.81 0.98 15.15
N TRP A 303 -2.99 -0.16 14.47
CA TRP A 303 -2.46 -0.39 13.13
C TRP A 303 -3.03 0.58 12.12
N ALA A 304 -4.35 0.82 12.14
CA ALA A 304 -4.99 1.79 11.26
C ALA A 304 -4.42 3.21 11.46
N ALA A 305 -4.24 3.64 12.71
CA ALA A 305 -3.65 4.95 13.03
C ALA A 305 -2.18 5.05 12.59
N PHE A 306 -1.40 4.01 12.84
CA PHE A 306 0.01 3.91 12.44
C PHE A 306 0.18 3.98 10.91
N CYS A 307 -0.60 3.20 10.16
CA CYS A 307 -0.61 3.25 8.70
C CYS A 307 -1.10 4.61 8.18
N PHE A 308 -2.14 5.18 8.78
CA PHE A 308 -2.70 6.46 8.34
C PHE A 308 -1.68 7.60 8.42
N ILE A 309 -0.96 7.74 9.54
CA ILE A 309 0.03 8.81 9.68
C ILE A 309 1.22 8.61 8.73
N ARG A 310 1.72 7.37 8.59
CA ARG A 310 2.81 7.03 7.66
C ARG A 310 2.44 7.23 6.18
N ALA A 311 1.16 7.07 5.84
CA ALA A 311 0.67 7.28 4.47
C ALA A 311 0.55 8.76 4.11
N ASN A 312 0.42 9.63 5.12
CA ASN A 312 0.00 11.02 4.95
C ASN A 312 1.01 12.05 5.46
N CYS A 313 2.12 11.60 6.04
CA CYS A 313 3.18 12.44 6.55
C CYS A 313 4.54 11.98 6.01
N GLY A 314 5.24 12.89 5.32
CA GLY A 314 6.65 12.73 4.96
C GLY A 314 7.59 13.20 6.07
N TYR A 315 8.86 12.82 5.98
CA TYR A 315 9.87 13.35 6.89
C TYR A 315 10.27 14.77 6.47
N ALA A 316 10.18 15.70 7.41
CA ALA A 316 10.59 17.08 7.21
C ALA A 316 12.12 17.21 7.28
N ARG A 317 12.77 17.37 6.11
CA ARG A 317 14.22 17.63 6.01
C ARG A 317 14.60 19.09 6.18
N ARG A 318 13.67 19.99 5.85
CA ARG A 318 13.79 21.43 6.11
C ARG A 318 13.39 21.65 7.56
N GLY A 319 14.18 22.40 8.33
CA GLY A 319 14.03 22.57 9.78
C GLY A 319 12.59 22.84 10.24
N TRP A 320 12.29 22.56 11.51
CA TRP A 320 10.92 22.54 12.02
C TRP A 320 10.18 23.89 11.93
N GLN A 321 10.90 25.01 11.79
CA GLN A 321 10.30 26.35 11.69
C GLN A 321 9.41 26.53 10.45
N TYR A 322 9.65 25.77 9.37
CA TYR A 322 8.99 26.00 8.08
C TYR A 322 7.58 25.41 7.98
N ASN A 323 7.32 24.32 8.71
CA ASN A 323 6.12 23.50 8.53
C ASN A 323 5.50 23.06 9.86
N GLY A 324 6.01 23.53 11.00
CA GLY A 324 5.59 23.06 12.31
C GLY A 324 5.85 21.57 12.51
N ALA A 325 6.94 21.06 11.95
CA ALA A 325 7.30 19.63 11.93
C ALA A 325 7.36 18.98 13.30
N ASN A 326 7.47 19.75 14.38
CA ASN A 326 7.49 19.29 15.76
C ASN A 326 6.09 19.17 16.40
N THR A 327 5.02 19.29 15.59
CA THR A 327 3.62 19.29 16.07
C THR A 327 2.75 18.27 15.33
N ALA A 328 1.62 17.89 15.94
CA ALA A 328 0.59 17.09 15.29
C ALA A 328 0.00 17.78 14.05
N TRP A 329 0.02 19.12 13.99
CA TRP A 329 -0.41 19.88 12.82
C TRP A 329 0.52 19.65 11.62
N GLY A 330 1.84 19.69 11.86
CA GLY A 330 2.83 19.35 10.85
C GLY A 330 2.57 17.95 10.27
N ALA A 331 2.36 16.96 11.14
CA ALA A 331 2.15 15.59 10.69
C ALA A 331 0.81 15.34 9.98
N LEU A 332 -0.30 15.82 10.55
CA LEU A 332 -1.65 15.43 10.10
C LEU A 332 -2.25 16.40 9.07
N VAL A 333 -1.96 17.70 9.21
CA VAL A 333 -2.55 18.75 8.37
C VAL A 333 -1.61 19.12 7.23
N TYR A 334 -0.38 19.54 7.56
CA TYR A 334 0.62 19.94 6.57
C TYR A 334 1.12 18.74 5.77
N GLY A 335 1.40 17.62 6.45
CA GLY A 335 1.86 16.37 5.84
C GLY A 335 3.38 16.19 5.83
N GLU A 336 4.11 16.95 6.66
CA GLU A 336 5.55 16.77 6.88
C GLU A 336 5.88 17.01 8.36
N ALA A 337 6.67 16.11 8.95
CA ALA A 337 7.04 16.20 10.36
C ALA A 337 8.41 15.57 10.65
N GLN A 338 8.96 15.91 11.81
CA GLN A 338 10.05 15.20 12.47
C GLN A 338 9.46 14.29 13.56
N CYS A 339 10.32 13.62 14.32
CA CYS A 339 9.96 12.55 15.26
C CYS A 339 8.89 13.01 16.25
N SER A 340 9.08 14.19 16.85
CA SER A 340 8.07 14.83 17.70
C SER A 340 6.73 15.03 16.99
N GLY A 341 6.68 15.55 15.76
CA GLY A 341 5.41 15.75 15.06
C GLY A 341 4.70 14.44 14.74
N PHE A 342 5.44 13.41 14.31
CA PHE A 342 4.92 12.05 14.13
C PHE A 342 4.34 11.50 15.45
N ALA A 343 5.09 11.59 16.55
CA ALA A 343 4.67 11.07 17.84
C ALA A 343 3.46 11.83 18.42
N ARG A 344 3.39 13.15 18.23
CA ARG A 344 2.25 13.98 18.63
C ARG A 344 1.01 13.73 17.77
N GLY A 345 1.20 13.53 16.47
CA GLY A 345 0.13 13.15 15.55
C GLY A 345 -0.47 11.79 15.90
N MET A 346 0.37 10.80 16.18
CA MET A 346 -0.05 9.47 16.60
C MET A 346 -0.81 9.50 17.93
N LYS A 347 -0.32 10.29 18.90
CA LYS A 347 -1.04 10.55 20.16
C LYS A 347 -2.45 11.09 19.92
N ALA A 348 -2.62 12.07 19.02
CA ALA A 348 -3.92 12.62 18.69
C ALA A 348 -4.86 11.60 18.03
N LEU A 349 -4.34 10.74 17.15
CA LEU A 349 -5.09 9.66 16.51
C LEU A 349 -5.54 8.62 17.55
N CYS A 350 -4.65 8.16 18.43
CA CYS A 350 -4.94 7.21 19.50
C CYS A 350 -6.00 7.73 20.48
N ASP A 351 -5.89 8.98 20.92
CA ASP A 351 -6.85 9.58 21.84
C ASP A 351 -8.27 9.59 21.27
N ALA A 352 -8.40 9.90 19.98
CA ALA A 352 -9.70 9.97 19.33
C ALA A 352 -10.42 8.61 19.19
N ILE A 353 -9.64 7.53 19.16
CA ILE A 353 -10.11 6.15 19.03
C ILE A 353 -10.11 5.39 20.35
N GLY A 354 -9.77 6.08 21.46
CA GLY A 354 -9.82 5.53 22.81
C GLY A 354 -8.68 4.58 23.15
N ILE A 355 -7.54 4.68 22.45
CA ILE A 355 -6.34 3.91 22.79
C ILE A 355 -5.47 4.73 23.71
N ASP A 356 -5.12 4.14 24.85
CA ASP A 356 -4.13 4.70 25.75
C ASP A 356 -2.77 4.80 25.04
N CYS A 357 -2.30 6.02 24.88
CA CYS A 357 -1.05 6.33 24.19
C CYS A 357 -0.25 7.36 24.99
N ARG A 358 1.06 7.16 25.14
CA ARG A 358 1.99 8.10 25.77
C ARG A 358 2.93 8.68 24.73
N TYR A 359 3.26 9.96 24.88
CA TYR A 359 4.34 10.62 24.14
C TYR A 359 5.61 10.46 24.97
N VAL A 360 6.66 9.92 24.36
CA VAL A 360 7.93 9.62 25.04
C VAL A 360 9.05 10.38 24.36
N HIS A 361 9.94 10.93 25.18
CA HIS A 361 11.15 11.62 24.75
C HIS A 361 12.36 10.83 25.23
N ALA A 362 13.38 10.69 24.36
CA ALA A 362 14.65 10.10 24.75
C ALA A 362 15.30 10.87 25.92
N ASP A 363 16.11 10.20 26.72
CA ASP A 363 17.00 10.86 27.67
C ASP A 363 18.40 11.05 27.06
N SER A 364 19.30 11.70 27.82
CA SER A 364 20.67 11.97 27.40
C SER A 364 21.53 10.72 27.18
N LYS A 365 21.09 9.54 27.63
CA LYS A 365 21.81 8.27 27.47
C LYS A 365 21.44 7.55 26.17
N ALA A 366 20.41 8.01 25.47
CA ALA A 366 20.02 7.44 24.19
C ALA A 366 21.03 7.80 23.09
N SER A 367 21.19 6.94 22.08
CA SER A 367 22.01 7.23 20.89
C SER A 367 21.52 8.45 20.10
N ASN A 368 20.24 8.81 20.24
CA ASN A 368 19.64 10.03 19.75
C ASN A 368 18.77 10.67 20.85
N PRO A 369 19.35 11.55 21.69
CA PRO A 369 18.65 12.20 22.78
C PRO A 369 17.51 13.14 22.35
N SER A 370 17.46 13.49 21.05
CA SER A 370 16.39 14.32 20.50
C SER A 370 15.19 13.50 19.98
N HIS A 371 15.26 12.17 20.03
CA HIS A 371 14.21 11.33 19.44
C HIS A 371 12.95 11.28 20.30
N GLN A 372 11.79 11.23 19.66
CA GLN A 372 10.50 11.05 20.34
C GLN A 372 9.63 10.04 19.62
N TRP A 373 8.89 9.26 20.40
CA TRP A 373 8.05 8.15 19.93
C TRP A 373 6.82 7.99 20.83
N ASN A 374 6.08 6.89 20.68
CA ASN A 374 4.94 6.59 21.54
C ASN A 374 5.01 5.23 22.21
N GLN A 375 4.33 5.12 23.34
CA GLN A 375 3.94 3.84 23.92
C GLN A 375 2.42 3.69 23.82
N VAL A 376 1.91 2.52 23.44
CA VAL A 376 0.48 2.24 23.30
C VAL A 376 0.07 1.00 24.07
N LYS A 377 -1.13 1.03 24.66
CA LYS A 377 -1.73 -0.11 25.34
C LYS A 377 -2.58 -0.93 24.38
N ILE A 378 -2.30 -2.22 24.26
CA ILE A 378 -3.06 -3.18 23.45
C ILE A 378 -3.25 -4.44 24.29
N GLY A 379 -4.50 -4.88 24.48
CA GLY A 379 -4.79 -6.11 25.23
C GLY A 379 -4.21 -6.10 26.64
N GLY A 380 -4.25 -4.95 27.32
CA GLY A 380 -3.72 -4.77 28.67
C GLY A 380 -2.20 -4.53 28.76
N LYS A 381 -1.44 -4.87 27.72
CA LYS A 381 0.03 -4.73 27.69
C LYS A 381 0.44 -3.46 26.95
N TRP A 382 1.59 -2.91 27.34
CA TRP A 382 2.15 -1.71 26.72
C TRP A 382 3.29 -2.06 25.77
N TYR A 383 3.34 -1.39 24.64
CA TYR A 383 4.35 -1.57 23.61
C TYR A 383 4.82 -0.24 23.07
N ILE A 384 6.02 -0.21 22.50
CA ILE A 384 6.57 0.95 21.84
C ILE A 384 6.15 0.95 20.37
N ILE A 385 5.81 2.12 19.84
CA ILE A 385 5.63 2.38 18.41
C ILE A 385 6.40 3.63 18.01
N ASP A 386 6.98 3.62 16.82
CA ASP A 386 7.63 4.76 16.19
C ASP A 386 7.12 4.88 14.75
N PRO A 387 6.08 5.70 14.50
CA PRO A 387 5.54 5.88 13.17
C PRO A 387 6.47 6.64 12.24
N GLN A 388 7.51 7.32 12.70
CA GLN A 388 8.51 7.90 11.80
C GLN A 388 9.40 6.78 11.24
N SER A 389 10.03 6.02 12.13
CA SER A 389 11.06 5.05 11.75
C SER A 389 10.46 3.69 11.36
N GLY A 390 9.20 3.44 11.70
CA GLY A 390 8.44 2.27 11.26
C GLY A 390 8.35 1.12 12.26
N PHE A 391 8.82 1.32 13.48
CA PHE A 391 8.73 0.31 14.53
C PHE A 391 7.30 0.21 15.06
N PHE A 392 6.76 -1.01 15.11
CA PHE A 392 5.38 -1.25 15.51
C PHE A 392 5.30 -2.37 16.55
N LEU A 393 4.82 -2.03 17.74
CA LEU A 393 4.58 -2.92 18.88
C LEU A 393 5.83 -3.66 19.37
N VAL A 394 6.90 -2.90 19.51
CA VAL A 394 8.19 -3.40 19.95
C VAL A 394 8.30 -3.41 21.48
N GLY A 395 9.02 -4.39 21.98
CA GLY A 395 9.37 -4.55 23.38
C GLY A 395 10.49 -3.61 23.82
N THR A 396 10.65 -3.51 25.13
CA THR A 396 11.67 -2.69 25.78
C THR A 396 13.07 -3.19 25.46
N ASP A 397 13.28 -4.51 25.40
CA ASP A 397 14.60 -5.09 25.20
C ASP A 397 15.09 -4.80 23.78
N THR A 398 14.22 -5.00 22.78
CA THR A 398 14.49 -4.59 21.39
C THR A 398 14.79 -3.09 21.30
N TRP A 399 13.93 -2.24 21.88
CA TRP A 399 14.09 -0.79 21.77
C TRP A 399 15.42 -0.30 22.40
N ARG A 400 15.85 -0.91 23.50
CA ARG A 400 17.12 -0.57 24.15
C ARG A 400 18.32 -1.16 23.42
N ASN A 401 18.25 -2.43 23.01
CA ASN A 401 19.43 -3.15 22.53
C ASN A 401 19.68 -2.92 21.03
N VAL A 402 18.61 -2.83 20.23
CA VAL A 402 18.71 -2.62 18.77
C VAL A 402 18.79 -1.14 18.45
N MET A 403 17.85 -0.35 18.98
CA MET A 403 17.80 1.09 18.68
C MET A 403 18.71 1.94 19.55
N ARG A 404 19.33 1.36 20.58
CA ARG A 404 20.16 2.09 21.56
C ARG A 404 19.43 3.29 22.19
N MET A 405 18.11 3.14 22.38
CA MET A 405 17.26 4.19 22.96
C MET A 405 17.16 4.05 24.47
N SER A 406 17.20 5.18 25.17
CA SER A 406 16.92 5.27 26.60
C SER A 406 15.94 6.41 26.88
N TRP A 407 15.16 6.26 27.96
CA TRP A 407 14.20 7.25 28.42
C TRP A 407 13.90 7.04 29.91
N SER A 408 13.50 8.12 30.58
CA SER A 408 12.96 8.05 31.95
C SER A 408 11.62 7.32 31.96
N THR A 409 11.51 6.28 32.79
CA THR A 409 10.27 5.51 32.97
C THR A 409 9.34 6.11 34.02
N LYS A 410 9.76 7.16 34.75
CA LYS A 410 8.96 7.78 35.80
C LYS A 410 7.67 8.36 35.20
N GLY A 411 6.52 7.91 35.71
CA GLY A 411 5.20 8.34 35.22
C GLY A 411 4.78 7.72 33.87
N LEU A 412 5.58 6.80 33.32
CA LEU A 412 5.25 6.03 32.13
C LEU A 412 4.92 4.58 32.48
N PRO A 413 4.04 3.94 31.70
CA PRO A 413 3.72 2.54 31.91
C PRO A 413 4.92 1.64 31.56
N LYS A 414 5.02 0.49 32.26
CA LYS A 414 5.98 -0.55 31.93
C LYS A 414 5.58 -1.24 30.62
N CYS A 415 6.43 -1.13 29.59
CA CYS A 415 6.25 -1.85 28.35
C CYS A 415 6.64 -3.32 28.48
N SER A 416 6.09 -4.15 27.60
CA SER A 416 6.52 -5.54 27.40
C SER A 416 8.02 -5.58 27.17
N LYS A 417 8.69 -6.62 27.68
CA LYS A 417 10.11 -6.89 27.39
C LYS A 417 10.29 -7.41 25.96
N LYS A 418 9.38 -8.31 25.54
CA LYS A 418 9.35 -8.95 24.22
C LYS A 418 8.43 -8.22 23.24
N ASP A 419 8.75 -8.33 21.97
CA ASP A 419 7.92 -7.83 20.87
C ASP A 419 6.56 -8.55 20.79
N HIS A 420 5.59 -7.89 20.17
CA HIS A 420 4.28 -8.48 19.96
C HIS A 420 4.31 -9.56 18.85
N ALA A 421 4.07 -10.82 19.23
CA ALA A 421 4.04 -11.97 18.32
C ALA A 421 2.75 -12.04 17.48
N ARG A 422 2.68 -11.31 16.37
CA ARG A 422 1.73 -11.57 15.27
C ARG A 422 2.29 -11.00 13.97
N GLY A 423 2.57 -11.88 13.01
CA GLY A 423 2.97 -11.52 11.65
C GLY A 423 4.40 -11.00 11.51
N GLY A 424 5.40 -11.82 11.90
CA GLY A 424 6.84 -11.69 11.61
C GLY A 424 7.35 -10.28 11.29
N PHE A 425 8.00 -9.61 12.24
CA PHE A 425 8.56 -8.29 12.00
C PHE A 425 10.05 -8.35 11.67
N THR A 426 10.34 -8.26 10.38
CA THR A 426 11.63 -7.85 9.79
C THR A 426 11.70 -6.31 9.69
N TYR A 427 11.40 -5.62 10.81
CA TYR A 427 11.45 -4.17 11.07
C TYR A 427 11.25 -3.19 9.88
N SER A 428 9.99 -2.98 9.44
CA SER A 428 9.56 -1.92 8.50
C SER A 428 10.52 -1.58 7.34
N ILE A 429 10.18 -2.11 6.15
CA ILE A 429 10.89 -2.05 4.84
C ILE A 429 11.81 -3.28 4.73
N THR A 430 11.69 -4.19 3.77
CA THR A 430 11.18 -4.09 2.39
C THR A 430 9.76 -4.53 2.17
#